data_AF-A0A3P8FJQ7-F1
#
_entry.id   AF-A0A3P8FJQ7-F1
#
_cell.length_a   1.000
_cell.length_b   1.000
_cell.length_c   1.000
_cell.angle_alpha   90.00
_cell.angle_beta   90.00
_cell.angle_gamma   90.00
#
_symmetry.space_group_name_H-M   'P 1'
#
loop_
_entity.id
_entity.type
_entity.pdbx_description
1 polymer ?
#
loop_
_entity_poly.entity_id
_entity_poly.type
_entity_poly.pdbx_seq_one_letter_code
_entity_poly.pdbx_strand_id
1 'polypeptide(L)'
;MKEETTMKDNWKGIKKTLTLTGQKMLGRKKHHHRVWISIETLEKIQERTKKKTAINNSQTRTEKIKAHTEYTEVNKQMKKSNRADKQKYVGELATTVEKSAKEGNIEQLYDTKKIQVGKYSRLEGPVKDKK
;
A
#
# COMPACT_ATOMS: atom_id res chain seq x y z
N MET A 1 -20.14 -11.94 -40.74
CA MET A 1 -19.38 -11.15 -39.74
C MET A 1 -20.22 -10.54 -38.61
N LYS A 2 -21.53 -10.86 -38.45
CA LYS A 2 -22.34 -10.33 -37.33
C LYS A 2 -22.38 -11.25 -36.09
N GLU A 3 -22.32 -12.57 -36.27
CA GLU A 3 -22.48 -13.51 -35.13
C GLU A 3 -21.24 -13.61 -34.22
N GLU A 4 -20.01 -13.60 -34.75
CA GLU A 4 -18.80 -13.64 -33.91
C GLU A 4 -18.68 -12.44 -32.96
N THR A 5 -19.15 -11.26 -33.40
CA THR A 5 -19.18 -10.06 -32.56
C THR A 5 -20.14 -10.24 -31.37
N THR A 6 -21.29 -10.88 -31.59
CA THR A 6 -22.30 -11.13 -30.55
C THR A 6 -21.85 -12.15 -29.50
N MET A 7 -21.13 -13.22 -29.88
CA MET A 7 -20.60 -14.18 -28.90
C MET A 7 -19.54 -13.55 -27.99
N LYS A 8 -18.65 -12.73 -28.57
CA LYS A 8 -17.60 -12.03 -27.81
C LYS A 8 -18.19 -11.00 -26.85
N ASP A 9 -19.22 -10.29 -27.27
CA ASP A 9 -19.91 -9.31 -26.46
C ASP A 9 -20.76 -9.96 -25.35
N ASN A 10 -21.40 -11.10 -25.63
CA ASN A 10 -22.10 -11.90 -24.63
C ASN A 10 -21.14 -12.42 -23.54
N TRP A 11 -19.99 -12.96 -23.95
CA TRP A 11 -18.95 -13.40 -23.01
C TRP A 11 -18.42 -12.24 -22.15
N LYS A 12 -18.24 -11.06 -22.75
CA LYS A 12 -17.85 -9.84 -22.04
C LYS A 12 -18.93 -9.37 -21.06
N GLY A 13 -20.20 -9.52 -21.41
CA GLY A 13 -21.35 -9.27 -20.55
C GLY A 13 -21.34 -10.17 -19.32
N ILE A 14 -21.21 -11.49 -19.52
CA ILE A 14 -21.16 -12.48 -18.44
C ILE A 14 -19.98 -12.22 -17.50
N LYS A 15 -18.79 -11.93 -18.04
CA LYS A 15 -17.62 -11.62 -17.22
C LYS A 15 -17.82 -10.35 -16.39
N LYS A 16 -18.48 -9.33 -16.95
CA LYS A 16 -18.82 -8.09 -16.24
C LYS A 16 -19.85 -8.31 -15.14
N THR A 17 -20.92 -9.04 -15.41
CA THR A 17 -21.95 -9.32 -14.40
C THR A 17 -21.37 -10.13 -13.25
N LEU A 18 -20.58 -11.17 -13.53
CA LEU A 18 -19.90 -11.95 -12.49
C LEU A 18 -18.98 -11.06 -11.63
N THR A 19 -18.24 -10.15 -12.26
CA THR A 19 -17.36 -9.20 -11.59
C THR A 19 -18.13 -8.21 -10.71
N LEU A 20 -19.26 -7.68 -11.20
CA LEU A 20 -20.10 -6.73 -10.46
C LEU A 20 -20.78 -7.40 -9.27
N THR A 21 -21.31 -8.62 -9.45
CA THR A 21 -21.91 -9.39 -8.35
C THR A 21 -20.87 -9.74 -7.29
N GLY A 22 -19.66 -10.17 -7.71
CA GLY A 22 -18.55 -10.40 -6.80
C GLY A 22 -18.14 -9.16 -6.02
N GLN A 23 -18.12 -7.99 -6.66
CA GLN A 23 -17.82 -6.72 -5.99
C GLN A 23 -18.93 -6.24 -5.06
N LYS A 24 -20.20 -6.50 -5.41
CA LYS A 24 -21.35 -6.15 -4.59
C LYS A 24 -21.42 -7.02 -3.34
N MET A 25 -21.12 -8.31 -3.46
CA MET A 25 -21.17 -9.26 -2.34
C MET A 25 -19.92 -9.19 -1.47
N LEU A 26 -18.73 -9.19 -2.06
CA LEU A 26 -17.46 -9.28 -1.31
C LEU A 26 -16.75 -7.93 -1.12
N GLY A 27 -17.27 -6.86 -1.74
CA GLY A 27 -16.58 -5.58 -1.84
C GLY A 27 -15.37 -5.65 -2.78
N ARG A 28 -14.85 -4.49 -3.21
CA ARG A 28 -13.49 -4.43 -3.78
C ARG A 28 -12.48 -4.38 -2.64
N LYS A 29 -11.38 -5.13 -2.75
CA LYS A 29 -10.18 -4.84 -1.94
C LYS A 29 -9.78 -3.40 -2.24
N LYS A 30 -10.00 -2.49 -1.28
CA LYS A 30 -9.46 -1.14 -1.35
C LYS A 30 -7.94 -1.32 -1.32
N HIS A 31 -7.29 -1.09 -2.45
CA HIS A 31 -5.86 -0.85 -2.47
C HIS A 31 -5.66 0.47 -1.74
N HIS A 32 -5.48 0.40 -0.43
CA HIS A 32 -4.92 1.53 0.30
C HIS A 32 -3.56 1.79 -0.33
N HIS A 33 -3.51 2.80 -1.19
CA HIS A 33 -2.26 3.28 -1.73
C HIS A 33 -1.35 3.55 -0.53
N ARG A 34 -0.09 3.11 -0.62
CA ARG A 34 0.99 3.51 0.30
C ARG A 34 1.24 5.03 0.24
N VAL A 35 0.27 5.84 0.68
CA VAL A 35 0.38 7.32 0.70
C VAL A 35 1.23 7.80 1.88
N TRP A 36 1.66 6.89 2.77
CA TRP A 36 2.44 7.26 3.95
C TRP A 36 3.91 7.62 3.65
N ILE A 37 4.42 7.34 2.44
CA ILE A 37 5.80 7.67 2.08
C ILE A 37 5.87 9.15 1.71
N SER A 38 6.72 9.91 2.41
CA SER A 38 6.91 11.34 2.15
C SER A 38 7.70 11.58 0.85
N ILE A 39 7.54 12.79 0.30
CA ILE A 39 8.32 13.26 -0.86
C ILE A 39 9.83 13.21 -0.56
N GLU A 40 10.23 13.60 0.65
CA GLU A 40 11.62 13.54 1.10
C GLU A 40 12.18 12.10 1.07
N THR A 41 11.39 11.11 1.48
CA THR A 41 11.79 9.70 1.36
C THR A 41 11.89 9.24 -0.10
N LEU A 42 11.03 9.74 -1.00
CA LEU A 42 11.12 9.45 -2.44
C LEU A 42 12.40 10.04 -3.05
N GLU A 43 12.78 11.27 -2.68
CA GLU A 43 14.03 11.89 -3.10
C GLU A 43 15.26 11.08 -2.64
N LYS A 44 15.26 10.62 -1.38
CA LYS A 44 16.32 9.74 -0.84
C LYS A 44 16.39 8.39 -1.55
N ILE A 45 15.26 7.85 -2.03
CA ILE A 45 15.25 6.64 -2.86
C ILE A 45 15.92 6.92 -4.20
N GLN A 46 15.60 8.05 -4.85
CA GLN A 46 16.26 8.44 -6.09
C GLN A 46 17.76 8.65 -5.89
N GLU A 47 18.17 9.33 -4.82
CA GLU A 47 19.59 9.53 -4.50
C GLU A 47 20.32 8.19 -4.30
N ARG A 48 19.73 7.26 -3.55
CA ARG A 48 20.26 5.90 -3.40
C ARG A 48 20.44 5.21 -4.75
N THR A 49 19.49 5.36 -5.68
CA THR A 49 19.60 4.75 -7.01
C THR A 49 20.76 5.34 -7.81
N LYS A 50 20.96 6.67 -7.77
CA LYS A 50 22.12 7.33 -8.40
C LYS A 50 23.45 6.82 -7.83
N LYS A 51 23.56 6.71 -6.51
CA LYS A 51 24.77 6.16 -5.86
C LYS A 51 25.01 4.69 -6.21
N LYS A 52 23.94 3.90 -6.37
CA LYS A 52 24.05 2.51 -6.82
C LYS A 52 24.59 2.42 -8.25
N THR A 53 24.15 3.31 -9.14
CA THR A 53 24.69 3.42 -10.51
C THR A 53 26.17 3.81 -10.49
N ALA A 54 26.58 4.74 -9.62
CA ALA A 54 27.99 5.11 -9.48
C ALA A 54 28.89 3.93 -9.08
N ILE A 55 28.42 3.03 -8.22
CA ILE A 55 29.13 1.78 -7.88
C ILE A 55 29.24 0.85 -9.10
N ASN A 56 28.19 0.75 -9.91
CA ASN A 56 28.20 -0.15 -11.07
C ASN A 56 29.14 0.37 -12.17
N ASN A 57 29.30 1.69 -12.26
CA ASN A 57 30.13 2.35 -13.27
C ASN A 57 31.60 2.53 -12.83
N SER A 58 31.95 2.22 -11.57
CA SER A 58 33.33 2.39 -11.08
C SER A 58 34.30 1.47 -11.82
N GLN A 59 35.42 2.03 -12.31
CA GLN A 59 36.39 1.28 -13.10
C GLN A 59 37.55 0.76 -12.24
N THR A 60 37.94 1.52 -11.22
CA THR A 60 39.04 1.13 -10.32
C THR A 60 38.54 0.64 -8.97
N ARG A 61 39.36 -0.18 -8.28
CA ARG A 61 39.02 -0.69 -6.94
C ARG A 61 38.83 0.43 -5.92
N THR A 62 39.62 1.50 -6.01
CA THR A 62 39.55 2.66 -5.11
C THR A 62 38.24 3.43 -5.29
N GLU A 63 37.85 3.71 -6.54
CA GLU A 63 36.55 4.35 -6.85
C GLU A 63 35.38 3.50 -6.32
N LYS A 64 35.45 2.18 -6.53
CA LYS A 64 34.42 1.26 -6.07
C LYS A 64 34.25 1.31 -4.56
N ILE A 65 35.36 1.32 -3.80
CA ILE A 65 35.33 1.43 -2.33
C ILE A 65 34.69 2.75 -1.91
N LYS A 66 35.13 3.88 -2.50
CA LYS A 66 34.58 5.21 -2.19
C LYS A 66 33.06 5.28 -2.48
N ALA A 67 32.64 4.87 -3.68
CA ALA A 67 31.24 4.86 -4.05
C ALA A 67 30.40 3.94 -3.16
N HIS A 68 30.98 2.84 -2.66
CA HIS A 68 30.30 1.93 -1.75
C HIS A 68 30.08 2.54 -0.35
N THR A 69 31.07 3.29 0.15
CA THR A 69 30.94 4.05 1.40
C THR A 69 29.81 5.08 1.29
N GLU A 70 29.79 5.88 0.23
CA GLU A 70 28.74 6.89 0.00
C GLU A 70 27.34 6.25 -0.12
N TYR A 71 27.20 5.16 -0.88
CA TYR A 71 25.94 4.43 -0.99
C TYR A 71 25.46 3.91 0.37
N THR A 72 26.38 3.43 1.22
CA THR A 72 26.03 2.88 2.53
C THR A 72 25.44 3.95 3.44
N GLU A 73 25.99 5.16 3.41
CA GLU A 73 25.48 6.30 4.15
C GLU A 73 24.08 6.72 3.67
N VAL A 74 23.91 6.96 2.36
CA VAL A 74 22.61 7.34 1.78
C VAL A 74 21.55 6.26 2.04
N ASN A 75 21.91 4.98 1.92
CA ASN A 75 21.00 3.86 2.21
C ASN A 75 20.60 3.81 3.70
N LYS A 76 21.51 4.16 4.62
CA LYS A 76 21.19 4.28 6.06
C LYS A 76 20.20 5.42 6.30
N GLN A 77 20.41 6.57 5.67
CA GLN A 77 19.51 7.72 5.78
C GLN A 77 18.11 7.43 5.21
N MET A 78 18.03 6.81 4.03
CA MET A 78 16.76 6.38 3.41
C MET A 78 15.99 5.41 4.32
N LYS A 79 16.67 4.43 4.93
CA LYS A 79 16.02 3.51 5.87
C LYS A 79 15.47 4.23 7.11
N LYS A 80 16.17 5.25 7.60
CA LYS A 80 15.70 6.08 8.72
C LYS A 80 14.46 6.89 8.35
N SER A 81 14.46 7.56 7.20
CA SER A 81 13.29 8.35 6.75
C SER A 81 12.06 7.47 6.55
N ASN A 82 12.24 6.31 5.92
CA ASN A 82 11.17 5.33 5.75
C ASN A 82 10.61 4.82 7.09
N ARG A 83 11.45 4.65 8.12
CA ARG A 83 10.98 4.32 9.47
C ARG A 83 10.19 5.46 10.10
N ALA A 84 10.65 6.69 9.94
CA ALA A 84 10.00 7.89 10.48
C ALA A 84 8.62 8.12 9.85
N ASP A 85 8.54 8.04 8.52
CA ASP A 85 7.29 8.15 7.77
C ASP A 85 6.25 7.12 8.24
N LYS A 86 6.69 5.86 8.45
CA LYS A 86 5.82 4.81 8.97
C LYS A 86 5.34 5.11 10.39
N GLN A 87 6.23 5.57 11.26
CA GLN A 87 5.88 5.94 12.65
C GLN A 87 4.89 7.10 12.68
N LYS A 88 5.11 8.13 11.85
CA LYS A 88 4.22 9.28 11.73
C LYS A 88 2.81 8.84 11.31
N TYR A 89 2.71 8.03 10.25
CA TYR A 89 1.43 7.52 9.77
C TYR A 89 0.70 6.67 10.82
N VAL A 90 1.41 5.77 11.51
CA VAL A 90 0.81 4.97 12.60
C VAL A 90 0.35 5.87 13.76
N GLY A 91 1.10 6.92 14.08
CA GLY A 91 0.73 7.91 15.08
C GLY A 91 -0.55 8.68 14.71
N GLU A 92 -0.64 9.20 13.48
CA GLU A 92 -1.82 9.90 12.96
C GLU A 92 -3.07 9.01 13.02
N LEU A 93 -2.94 7.74 12.63
CA LEU A 93 -4.02 6.75 12.78
C LEU A 93 -4.44 6.58 14.24
N ALA A 94 -3.48 6.43 15.17
CA ALA A 94 -3.79 6.27 16.59
C ALA A 94 -4.53 7.49 17.16
N THR A 95 -4.09 8.72 16.81
CA THR A 95 -4.79 9.95 17.24
C THR A 95 -6.21 10.05 16.68
N THR A 96 -6.44 9.57 15.46
CA THR A 96 -7.77 9.55 14.85
C THR A 96 -8.70 8.57 15.54
N VAL A 97 -8.18 7.38 15.91
CA VAL A 97 -8.92 6.40 16.73
C VAL A 97 -9.32 6.99 18.07
N GLU A 98 -8.38 7.65 18.77
CA GLU A 98 -8.64 8.23 20.08
C GLU A 98 -9.71 9.33 20.03
N LYS A 99 -9.67 10.19 19.01
CA LYS A 99 -10.72 11.20 18.78
C LYS A 99 -12.08 10.57 18.51
N SER A 100 -12.14 9.57 17.62
CA SER A 100 -13.38 8.86 17.29
C SER A 100 -13.99 8.16 18.51
N ALA A 101 -13.15 7.61 19.39
CA ALA A 101 -13.57 7.00 20.65
C ALA A 101 -14.21 8.01 21.61
N LYS A 102 -13.61 9.20 21.73
CA LYS A 102 -14.12 10.30 22.56
C LYS A 102 -15.43 10.86 22.03
N GLU A 103 -15.59 10.95 20.72
CA GLU A 103 -16.79 11.46 20.04
C GLU A 103 -17.92 10.42 19.93
N GLY A 104 -17.69 9.16 20.35
CA GLY A 104 -18.68 8.08 20.23
C GLY A 104 -18.93 7.62 18.79
N ASN A 105 -18.03 7.96 17.85
CA ASN A 105 -18.16 7.63 16.43
C ASN A 105 -17.66 6.20 16.15
N ILE A 106 -18.50 5.21 16.48
CA ILE A 106 -18.19 3.77 16.48
C ILE A 106 -17.80 3.25 15.08
N GLU A 107 -18.39 3.81 14.01
CA GLU A 107 -18.15 3.37 12.64
C GLU A 107 -16.71 3.68 12.18
N GLN A 108 -16.23 4.91 12.43
CA GLN A 108 -14.84 5.29 12.10
C GLN A 108 -13.80 4.55 12.93
N LEU A 109 -14.14 4.23 14.19
CA LEU A 109 -13.28 3.47 15.08
C LEU A 109 -13.03 2.05 14.56
N TYR A 110 -14.07 1.41 14.00
CA TYR A 110 -13.99 0.05 13.46
C TYR A 110 -13.14 0.00 12.18
N ASP A 111 -13.36 0.94 11.25
CA ASP A 111 -12.59 1.03 10.00
C ASP A 111 -11.11 1.33 10.24
N THR A 112 -10.80 2.18 11.21
CA THR A 112 -9.42 2.55 11.55
C THR A 112 -8.69 1.40 12.25
N LYS A 113 -9.37 0.67 13.15
CA LYS A 113 -8.84 -0.56 13.77
C LYS A 113 -8.53 -1.64 12.73
N LYS A 114 -9.35 -1.76 11.68
CA LYS A 114 -9.14 -2.70 10.57
C LYS A 114 -7.89 -2.36 9.75
N ILE A 115 -7.58 -1.07 9.56
CA ILE A 115 -6.35 -0.59 8.92
C ILE A 115 -5.12 -0.87 9.80
N GLN A 116 -5.22 -0.64 11.11
CA GLN A 116 -4.10 -0.74 12.05
C GLN A 116 -3.62 -2.19 12.29
N VAL A 117 -4.56 -3.14 12.32
CA VAL A 117 -4.25 -4.56 12.58
C VAL A 117 -3.69 -5.28 11.33
N GLY A 118 -3.64 -4.62 10.17
CA GLY A 118 -3.18 -5.22 8.90
C GLY A 118 -4.03 -6.42 8.44
N LYS A 119 -5.14 -6.71 9.13
CA LYS A 119 -6.04 -7.82 8.85
C LYS A 119 -7.14 -7.35 7.90
N TYR A 120 -6.82 -7.24 6.63
CA TYR A 120 -7.82 -7.52 5.59
C TYR A 120 -7.85 -9.02 5.31
N SER A 121 -8.26 -9.78 6.33
CA SER A 121 -8.53 -11.20 6.23
C SER A 121 -9.87 -11.46 6.88
N ARG A 122 -10.93 -11.47 6.06
CA ARG A 122 -12.34 -11.87 6.32
C ARG A 122 -13.00 -11.30 7.57
N LEU A 123 -13.95 -10.40 7.36
CA LEU A 123 -15.04 -10.14 8.31
C LEU A 123 -16.36 -10.57 7.66
N GLU A 124 -16.56 -11.86 7.50
CA GLU A 124 -17.91 -12.43 7.41
C GLU A 124 -17.91 -13.65 8.32
N GLY A 125 -18.27 -13.43 9.58
CA GLY A 125 -18.80 -14.50 10.41
C GLY A 125 -20.25 -14.75 9.99
N PRO A 126 -20.74 -16.01 10.02
CA PRO A 126 -22.11 -16.30 9.63
C PRO A 126 -23.09 -15.66 10.63
N VAL A 127 -24.09 -14.94 10.09
CA VAL A 127 -25.24 -14.43 10.84
C VAL A 127 -26.01 -15.64 11.40
N LYS A 128 -26.25 -15.67 12.71
CA LYS A 128 -27.09 -16.69 13.35
C LYS A 128 -28.56 -16.33 13.16
N ASP A 129 -29.35 -17.25 12.61
CA ASP A 129 -30.80 -17.16 12.60
C ASP A 129 -31.38 -17.44 13.99
N LYS A 130 -32.42 -16.67 14.35
CA LYS A 130 -33.30 -16.95 15.49
C LYS A 130 -34.37 -17.93 15.04
N LYS A 131 -34.54 -19.00 15.82
CA LYS A 131 -35.79 -19.76 15.87
C LYS A 131 -36.25 -19.81 17.31
#